data_AF-A0A0C2Z0K7-F1
#
_entry.id   AF-A0A0C2Z0K7-F1
#
_cell.length_a   1.000
_cell.length_b   1.000
_cell.length_c   1.000
_cell.angle_alpha   90.00
_cell.angle_beta   90.00
_cell.angle_gamma   90.00
#
_symmetry.space_group_name_H-M   'P 1'
#
loop_
_entity.id
_entity.type
_entity.pdbx_description
1 polymer ?
#
loop_
_entity_poly.entity_id
_entity_poly.type
_entity_poly.pdbx_seq_one_letter_code
_entity_poly.pdbx_strand_id
1 'polypeptide(L)' 'MSREEILQKIAHKRTRCMVYTRVMGYHRPVESFNVGKTGEHRERVQFEESACSRKLC' A
#
# COMPACT_ATOMS: atom_id res chain seq x y z
N MET A 1 -20.21 -17.53 -5.73
CA MET A 1 -19.32 -17.42 -4.56
C MET A 1 -19.03 -15.95 -4.35
N SER A 2 -19.45 -15.37 -3.23
CA SER A 2 -19.11 -14.00 -2.86
C SER A 2 -17.63 -13.90 -2.44
N ARG A 3 -17.08 -12.69 -2.43
CA ARG A 3 -15.71 -12.43 -2.00
C ARG A 3 -15.49 -12.84 -0.53
N GLU A 4 -16.49 -12.64 0.33
CA GLU A 4 -16.38 -13.04 1.74
C GLU A 4 -16.28 -14.56 1.91
N GLU A 5 -17.07 -15.33 1.15
CA GLU A 5 -17.07 -16.79 1.21
C GLU A 5 -15.69 -17.37 0.83
N ILE A 6 -15.01 -16.78 -0.15
CA ILE A 6 -13.66 -17.18 -0.56
C ILE A 6 -12.65 -16.90 0.56
N LEU A 7 -12.72 -15.71 1.17
CA LEU A 7 -11.80 -15.30 2.24
C LEU A 7 -11.94 -16.16 3.50
N GLN A 8 -13.16 -16.59 3.85
CA GLN A 8 -13.41 -17.48 4.99
C GLN A 8 -12.86 -18.88 4.76
N LYS A 9 -13.06 -19.46 3.57
CA LYS A 9 -12.57 -20.82 3.24
C LYS A 9 -11.05 -20.95 3.37
N ILE A 10 -10.29 -19.88 3.13
CA ILE A 10 -8.82 -19.89 3.19
C ILE A 10 -8.26 -19.33 4.50
N ALA A 11 -9.09 -18.96 5.48
CA ALA A 11 -8.66 -18.26 6.69
C ALA A 11 -7.51 -18.97 7.42
N HIS A 12 -7.59 -20.30 7.54
CA HIS A 12 -6.58 -21.15 8.18
C HIS A 12 -5.22 -21.21 7.45
N LYS A 13 -5.16 -20.78 6.18
CA LYS A 13 -3.93 -20.74 5.38
C LYS A 13 -3.28 -19.36 5.36
N ARG A 14 -3.84 -18.36 6.05
CA ARG A 14 -3.37 -16.97 5.99
C ARG A 14 -2.21 -16.76 6.95
N THR A 15 -1.14 -16.13 6.45
CA THR A 15 -0.02 -15.64 7.24
C THR A 15 -0.02 -14.11 7.20
N ARG A 16 0.38 -13.47 8.31
CA ARG A 16 0.53 -12.00 8.35
C ARG A 16 1.60 -11.57 7.37
N CYS A 17 1.26 -10.63 6.48
CA CYS A 17 2.23 -10.01 5.58
C CYS A 17 2.74 -8.71 6.21
N MET A 18 4.05 -8.57 6.36
CA MET A 18 4.65 -7.32 6.80
C MET A 18 4.90 -6.41 5.59
N VAL A 19 4.28 -5.24 5.60
CA VAL A 19 4.43 -4.26 4.52
C VAL A 19 5.43 -3.19 4.93
N TYR A 20 6.43 -2.97 4.08
CA TYR A 20 7.45 -1.94 4.27
C TYR A 20 7.32 -0.87 3.21
N THR A 21 7.60 0.38 3.59
CA THR A 21 7.60 1.52 2.66
C THR A 21 8.83 2.40 2.87
N ARG A 22 9.16 3.19 1.86
CA ARG A 22 10.29 4.11 1.89
C ARG A 22 9.92 5.39 2.66
N VAL A 23 10.73 5.70 3.66
CA VAL A 23 10.66 6.93 4.46
C VAL A 23 12.01 7.61 4.39
N MET A 24 12.09 8.76 3.71
CA MET A 24 13.30 9.61 3.66
C MET A 24 14.62 8.85 3.38
N GLY A 25 14.58 7.79 2.57
CA GLY A 25 15.78 7.03 2.17
C GLY A 25 15.93 5.62 2.77
N TYR A 26 15.15 5.22 3.78
CA TYR A 26 15.21 3.87 4.37
C TYR A 26 13.85 3.14 4.32
N HIS A 27 13.86 1.83 4.51
CA HIS A 27 12.65 1.01 4.60
C HIS A 27 12.13 0.99 6.04
N ARG A 28 10.86 1.35 6.22
CA ARG A 28 10.18 1.34 7.52
C ARG A 28 8.90 0.51 7.43
N PRO A 29 8.60 -0.35 8.41
CA PRO A 29 7.35 -1.09 8.42
C PRO A 29 6.17 -0.12 8.58
N VAL A 30 5.15 -0.31 7.76
CA VAL A 30 3.93 0.51 7.78
C VAL A 30 3.20 0.38 9.11
N GLU A 31 3.27 -0.79 9.73
CA GLU A 31 2.65 -1.08 11.04
C GLU A 31 3.21 -0.23 12.18
N SER A 32 4.40 0.37 12.00
CA SER A 32 5.01 1.27 12.98
C SER A 32 4.59 2.74 12.80
N PHE A 33 3.67 3.04 11.87
CA PHE A 33 3.25 4.42 11.60
C PHE A 33 2.44 4.98 12.77
N ASN A 34 2.77 6.19 13.21
CA ASN A 34 1.93 6.94 14.12
C ASN A 34 0.81 7.66 13.33
N VAL A 35 -0.12 8.31 14.04
CA VAL A 35 -1.27 9.00 13.41
C VAL A 35 -0.79 10.09 12.44
N GLY A 36 0.19 10.90 12.83
CA GLY A 36 0.73 11.96 11.96
C GLY A 36 1.38 11.41 10.69
N LYS A 37 2.17 10.34 10.79
CA LYS A 37 2.80 9.71 9.62
C LYS A 37 1.79 9.05 8.69
N THR A 38 0.71 8.49 9.25
CA THR A 38 -0.41 7.96 8.46
C THR A 38 -1.10 9.08 7.67
N GLY A 39 -1.27 10.26 8.27
CA GLY A 39 -1.78 11.46 7.59
C GLY A 39 -0.87 11.90 6.44
N GLU A 40 0.41 12.17 6.74
CA GLU A 40 1.42 12.54 5.72
C GLU A 40 1.48 11.52 4.57
N HIS A 41 1.40 10.23 4.87
CA HIS A 41 1.45 9.20 3.84
C HIS A 41 0.25 9.23 2.90
N ARG A 42 -0.95 9.57 3.39
CA ARG A 42 -2.17 9.70 2.58
C ARG A 42 -2.14 10.93 1.67
N GLU A 43 -1.42 11.97 2.06
CA GLU A 43 -1.24 13.20 1.29
C GLU A 43 -0.19 13.05 0.17
N ARG A 44 0.54 11.92 0.11
CA ARG A 44 1.51 11.68 -0.95
C ARG A 44 0.82 11.50 -2.30
N VAL A 45 1.24 12.30 -3.28
CA VAL A 45 0.81 12.17 -4.67
C VAL A 45 1.62 11.06 -5.34
N GLN A 46 0.93 10.07 -5.89
CA GLN A 46 1.55 9.00 -6.66
C GLN A 46 1.68 9.42 -8.12
N PHE A 47 2.77 9.01 -8.75
CA PHE A 47 2.92 9.17 -10.19
C PHE A 47 1.94 8.24 -10.90
N GLU A 48 1.20 8.77 -11.87
CA GLU A 48 0.31 8.02 -12.73
C GLU A 48 0.87 8.05 -14.16
N GLU A 49 1.26 6.88 -14.68
CA GLU A 49 1.90 6.77 -15.99
C GLU A 49 0.99 7.23 -17.13
N SER A 50 -0.31 6.90 -17.07
CA SER A 50 -1.33 7.37 -18.02
C SER A 50 -1.44 8.90 -18.06
N ALA A 51 -1.28 9.57 -16.92
CA ALA A 51 -1.27 11.04 -16.86
C ALA A 51 0.01 11.65 -17.49
N CYS A 52 1.06 10.83 -17.69
CA CYS A 52 2.31 11.20 -18.34
C CYS A 52 2.37 10.74 -19.82
N SER A 53 1.23 10.53 -20.49
CA SER A 53 1.20 10.19 -21.92
C SER A 53 1.59 11.38 -22.81
N ARG A 54 2.85 11.83 -22.75
CA ARG A 54 3.41 12.73 -23.73
C ARG A 54 4.01 11.92 -24.88
N LYS A 55 3.21 11.71 -25.94
CA LYS A 55 3.70 11.95 -27.31
C LYS A 55 3.96 13.45 -27.47
N LEU A 56 4.98 13.96 -26.80
CA LEU A 56 5.56 15.29 -27.05
C LEU A 56 6.91 15.34 -26.31
N CYS A 57 7.84 14.53 -26.80
CA CYS A 57 9.23 14.93 -26.93
C CYS A 57 9.45 15.27 -28.41
#